data_AF-A0A0R3CUP6-F1
#
_entry.id   AF-A0A0R3CUP6-F1
#
_cell.length_a   1.000
_cell.length_b   1.000
_cell.length_c   1.000
_cell.angle_alpha   90.00
_cell.angle_beta   90.00
_cell.angle_gamma   90.00
#
_symmetry.space_group_name_H-M   'P 1'
#
loop_
_entity.id
_entity.type
_entity.pdbx_description
1 polymer ?
#
loop_
_entity_poly.entity_id
_entity_poly.type
_entity_poly.pdbx_seq_one_letter_code
_entity_poly.pdbx_strand_id
1 'polypeptide(L)' 'MFDTATIALLRAVLDEMCESVLGRQIGARTHVASKILEAATRGEVSRERLRPMGRDALSQAPKMWR' A
#
# COMPACT_ATOMS: atom_id res chain seq x y z
N MET A 1 -13.51 -11.69 4.37
CA MET A 1 -14.01 -10.41 3.83
C MET A 1 -13.62 -9.32 4.81
N PHE A 2 -13.08 -8.19 4.34
CA PHE A 2 -12.69 -7.09 5.23
C PHE A 2 -13.90 -6.26 5.62
N ASP A 3 -13.91 -5.79 6.87
CA ASP A 3 -14.95 -4.90 7.35
C ASP A 3 -14.77 -3.47 6.82
N THR A 4 -15.81 -2.65 6.92
CA THR A 4 -15.81 -1.30 6.33
C THR A 4 -14.69 -0.43 6.88
N ALA A 5 -14.41 -0.54 8.19
CA ALA A 5 -13.32 0.16 8.86
C ALA A 5 -11.95 -0.25 8.30
N THR A 6 -11.72 -1.55 8.09
CA THR A 6 -10.48 -2.05 7.51
C THR A 6 -10.31 -1.58 6.07
N ILE A 7 -11.37 -1.61 5.25
CA ILE A 7 -11.33 -1.10 3.88
C ILE A 7 -10.98 0.39 3.85
N ALA A 8 -11.58 1.20 4.73
CA ALA A 8 -11.30 2.63 4.83
C ALA A 8 -9.84 2.90 5.23
N LEU A 9 -9.31 2.13 6.18
CA LEU A 9 -7.91 2.21 6.58
C LEU A 9 -6.96 1.87 5.42
N LEU A 10 -7.21 0.77 4.72
CA LEU A 10 -6.37 0.34 3.60
C LEU A 10 -6.34 1.40 2.48
N ARG A 11 -7.49 2.01 2.19
CA ARG A 11 -7.58 3.13 1.22
C ARG A 11 -6.77 4.33 1.68
N ALA A 12 -6.89 4.73 2.94
CA ALA A 12 -6.15 5.88 3.47
C ALA A 12 -4.62 5.66 3.44
N VAL A 13 -4.15 4.44 3.78
CA VAL A 13 -2.72 4.10 3.70
C VAL A 13 -2.24 4.05 2.25
N LEU A 14 -3.04 3.50 1.33
CA LEU A 14 -2.69 3.45 -0.09
C LEU A 14 -2.59 4.85 -0.70
N ASP A 15 -3.55 5.73 -0.40
CA ASP A 15 -3.58 7.11 -0.90
C ASP A 15 -2.33 7.88 -0.49
N GLU A 16 -1.99 7.84 0.80
CA GLU A 16 -0.78 8.44 1.36
C GLU A 16 0.51 7.96 0.66
N MET A 17 0.62 6.65 0.37
CA MET A 17 1.80 6.11 -0.32
C MET A 17 1.82 6.50 -1.80
N CYS A 18 0.65 6.60 -2.42
CA CYS A 18 0.51 6.97 -3.83
C CYS A 18 0.67 8.48 -4.07
N GLU A 19 0.54 9.34 -3.05
CA GLU A 19 0.84 10.78 -3.16
C GLU A 19 2.29 11.02 -3.58
N SER A 20 3.23 10.22 -3.05
CA SER A 20 4.66 10.31 -3.38
C SER A 20 5.01 9.65 -4.72
N VAL A 21 4.05 8.97 -5.37
CA VAL A 21 4.25 8.25 -6.62
C VAL A 21 3.62 9.03 -7.76
N LEU A 22 4.43 9.47 -8.72
CA LEU A 22 3.96 10.08 -9.97
C LEU A 22 2.78 9.29 -10.55
N GLY A 23 1.69 9.96 -10.91
CA GLY A 23 0.43 9.33 -11.35
C GLY A 23 0.56 8.35 -12.51
N ARG A 24 1.63 8.45 -13.31
CA ARG A 24 1.94 7.56 -14.43
C ARG A 24 2.51 6.20 -14.00
N GLN A 25 2.90 6.04 -12.75
CA GLN A 25 3.60 4.85 -12.25
C GLN A 25 2.63 3.84 -11.66
N ILE A 26 1.73 3.39 -12.53
CA ILE A 26 0.66 2.43 -12.23
C ILE A 26 1.24 1.13 -11.65
N GLY A 27 2.43 0.71 -12.10
CA GLY A 27 3.14 -0.46 -11.58
C GLY A 27 3.50 -0.35 -10.10
N ALA A 28 4.10 0.77 -9.68
CA ALA A 28 4.43 1.00 -8.27
C ALA A 28 3.19 1.09 -7.39
N ARG A 29 2.13 1.78 -7.84
CA ARG A 29 0.86 1.87 -7.09
C ARG A 29 0.20 0.51 -6.90
N THR A 30 0.19 -0.30 -7.96
CA THR A 30 -0.37 -1.67 -7.93
C THR A 30 0.44 -2.57 -6.99
N HIS A 31 1.77 -2.46 -7.02
CA HIS A 31 2.64 -3.21 -6.14
C HIS A 31 2.42 -2.87 -4.66
N VAL A 32 2.36 -1.59 -4.32
CA VAL A 32 2.07 -1.12 -2.96
C VAL A 32 0.69 -1.59 -2.49
N ALA A 33 -0.34 -1.45 -3.33
CA ALA A 33 -1.69 -1.93 -3.02
C ALA A 33 -1.71 -3.44 -2.75
N SER A 34 -1.02 -4.23 -3.57
CA SER A 34 -0.92 -5.69 -3.40
C SER A 34 -0.24 -6.05 -2.07
N LYS A 35 0.83 -5.36 -1.69
CA LYS A 35 1.54 -5.63 -0.42
C LYS A 35 0.76 -5.22 0.83
N ILE A 36 0.06 -4.08 0.77
CA ILE A 36 -0.84 -3.67 1.85
C ILE A 36 -1.99 -4.68 2.01
N LEU A 37 -2.56 -5.17 0.90
CA LEU A 37 -3.62 -6.17 0.91
C LEU A 37 -3.14 -7.54 1.45
N GLU A 38 -1.93 -7.95 1.08
CA GLU A 38 -1.29 -9.18 1.58
C GLU A 38 -1.11 -9.11 3.10
N ALA A 39 -0.61 -7.99 3.63
CA ALA A 39 -0.45 -7.76 5.06
C ALA A 39 -1.79 -7.78 5.81
N ALA A 40 -2.80 -7.10 5.26
CA ALA A 40 -4.15 -7.11 5.84
C ALA A 40 -4.76 -8.52 5.86
N THR A 41 -4.52 -9.32 4.82
CA THR A 41 -4.97 -10.73 4.75
C THR A 41 -4.30 -11.60 5.82
N ARG A 42 -3.08 -11.24 6.25
CA ARG A 42 -2.37 -11.89 7.36
C ARG A 42 -2.78 -11.38 8.75
N GLY A 43 -3.72 -10.44 8.84
CA GLY A 43 -4.23 -9.88 10.10
C GLY A 43 -3.63 -8.53 10.50
N GLU A 44 -2.70 -7.97 9.72
CA GLU A 44 -2.14 -6.65 10.02
C GLU A 44 -3.11 -5.55 9.59
N VAL A 45 -3.84 -4.98 10.55
CA VAL A 45 -4.87 -3.95 10.30
C VAL A 45 -4.62 -2.65 11.07
N SER A 46 -3.35 -2.35 11.39
CA SER A 46 -2.96 -1.08 12.01
C SER A 46 -2.21 -0.18 11.03
N ARG A 47 -2.53 1.12 11.03
CA ARG A 47 -1.83 2.13 10.21
C ARG A 47 -0.33 2.13 10.45
N GLU A 48 0.08 1.99 11.71
CA GLU A 48 1.49 2.02 12.13
C GLU A 48 2.28 0.82 11.60
N ARG A 49 1.60 -0.29 11.34
CA ARG A 49 2.19 -1.50 10.75
C ARG A 49 2.16 -1.49 9.22
N LEU A 50 1.06 -1.02 8.63
CA LEU A 50 0.89 -0.97 7.18
C LEU A 50 1.75 0.11 6.51
N ARG A 51 2.00 1.24 7.19
CA ARG A 51 2.87 2.32 6.69
C ARG A 51 4.29 1.86 6.33
N PRO A 52 5.07 1.27 7.26
CA PRO A 52 6.43 0.84 6.95
C PRO A 52 6.45 -0.24 5.85
N MET A 53 5.45 -1.13 5.80
CA MET A 53 5.32 -2.13 4.74
C MET A 53 5.05 -1.50 3.36
N GLY A 54 4.15 -0.52 3.28
CA GLY A 54 3.88 0.21 2.05
C GLY A 54 5.11 0.98 1.54
N ARG A 55 5.88 1.57 2.47
CA ARG A 55 7.11 2.29 2.14
C ARG A 55 8.24 1.36 1.68
N ASP A 56 8.38 0.20 2.32
CA ASP A 56 9.31 -0.84 1.88
C ASP A 56 8.93 -1.35 0.47
N ALA A 57 7.65 -1.64 0.24
CA ALA A 57 7.15 -2.05 -1.07
C ALA A 57 7.45 -0.99 -2.15
N LEU A 58 7.30 0.30 -1.84
CA LEU A 58 7.66 1.37 -2.76
C LEU A 58 9.17 1.43 -3.04
N SER A 59 9.99 1.20 -2.01
CA SER A 59 11.45 1.14 -2.14
C SER A 59 11.94 -0.10 -2.90
N GLN A 60 11.19 -1.20 -2.85
CA GLN A 60 11.47 -2.45 -3.56
C GLN A 60 10.91 -2.47 -4.97
N ALA A 61 9.93 -1.62 -5.29
CA ALA A 61 9.35 -1.53 -6.63
C ALA A 61 10.47 -1.30 -7.66
N PRO A 62 10.53 -2.08 -8.77
CA PRO A 62 11.53 -1.92 -9.83
C PRO A 62 11.76 -0.45 -10.19
N LYS A 63 13.03 -0.04 -10.40
CA LYS A 63 13.37 1.35 -10.79
C LYS A 63 12.65 1.80 -12.07
N MET A 64 12.24 0.86 -12.92
CA MET A 64 11.47 1.15 -14.15
C MET A 64 10.03 1.61 -13.86
N TRP A 65 9.54 1.39 -12.64
CA TRP A 65 8.23 1.82 -12.15
C TRP A 65 8.35 2.91 -11.08
N ARG A 66 9.56 3.46 -10.86
CA ARG A 66 9.89 4.37 -9.79
C ARG A 66 10.37 5.72 -10.30
#